data_AF-A0A967BTV4-F1
#
_entry.id   AF-A0A967BTV4-F1
#
_cell.length_a   1.000
_cell.length_b   1.000
_cell.length_c   1.000
_cell.angle_alpha   90.00
_cell.angle_beta   90.00
_cell.angle_gamma   90.00
#
_symmetry.space_group_name_H-M   'P 1'
#
loop_
_entity.id
_entity.type
_entity.pdbx_description
1 polymer ?
#
loop_
_entity_poly.entity_id
_entity_poly.type
_entity_poly.pdbx_seq_one_letter_code
_entity_poly.pdbx_strand_id
1 'polypeptide(L)'
;MKRMRRMNGKTGKLGSVVVAAAFLVGATVGTTLAAESAHPSLDLSVGLYSKYVWRGYELSKDSMVVQPSLTASYEGFGFNLWGNLDTDQSLDIYNEDGANWNETDMTVSYDGSYGMVGYTLGYIYYGLEGARDSQEFYGSISLDTLLSPTLTVYREFSNYPGWYTTLGISHSFALTDKVSLDLGAQASYLVVDDASTLADPDNPGDAYSDFHDGLISAAVTIPVNQYVTVTPELYYSFALNSTASDVMKASSASGNDDNFLYGGVSVGFSY
;
A
#
# COMPACT_ATOMS: atom_id res chain seq x y z
N MET A 1 -15.62 35.16 52.47
CA MET A 1 -16.00 33.86 53.10
C MET A 1 -16.98 33.16 52.16
N LYS A 2 -16.59 32.01 51.56
CA LYS A 2 -17.44 31.00 50.85
C LYS A 2 -18.27 31.48 49.62
N ARG A 3 -18.29 30.85 48.44
CA ARG A 3 -18.04 29.46 48.02
C ARG A 3 -17.65 29.44 46.52
N MET A 4 -16.61 28.69 46.19
CA MET A 4 -16.45 28.04 44.88
C MET A 4 -17.58 27.02 44.67
N ARG A 5 -18.08 26.91 43.44
CA ARG A 5 -18.67 25.66 42.94
C ARG A 5 -18.29 25.44 41.47
N ARG A 6 -17.80 24.22 41.24
CA ARG A 6 -17.18 23.62 40.06
C ARG A 6 -18.15 23.36 38.90
N MET A 7 -17.53 23.33 37.71
CA MET A 7 -17.69 22.41 36.56
C MET A 7 -18.99 22.42 35.74
N ASN A 8 -18.83 22.68 34.44
CA ASN A 8 -18.92 21.70 33.35
C ASN A 8 -18.31 22.35 32.09
N GLY A 9 -17.40 21.76 31.32
CA GLY A 9 -17.18 20.36 31.06
C GLY A 9 -17.68 20.01 29.66
N LYS A 10 -16.98 20.50 28.62
CA LYS A 10 -16.93 19.94 27.26
C LYS A 10 -15.59 20.36 26.63
N THR A 11 -14.52 19.70 27.06
CA THR A 11 -13.27 19.68 26.28
C THR A 11 -13.56 18.90 25.01
N GLY A 12 -13.27 19.53 23.87
CA GLY A 12 -13.48 18.94 22.56
C GLY A 12 -12.78 17.60 22.44
N LYS A 13 -13.46 16.65 21.80
CA LYS A 13 -12.79 15.49 21.21
C LYS A 13 -11.91 16.03 20.08
N LEU A 14 -10.66 16.37 20.37
CA LEU A 14 -9.61 16.25 19.36
C LEU A 14 -9.32 14.74 19.31
N GLY A 15 -10.09 14.02 18.51
CA GLY A 15 -9.64 12.72 18.03
C GLY A 15 -8.49 13.02 17.10
N SER A 16 -7.30 12.52 17.40
CA SER A 16 -6.16 12.52 16.50
C SER A 16 -6.61 11.82 15.21
N VAL A 17 -7.00 12.59 14.19
CA VAL A 17 -7.19 12.09 12.84
C VAL A 17 -5.78 11.81 12.34
N VAL A 18 -5.34 10.57 12.52
CA VAL A 18 -4.14 10.06 11.86
C VAL A 18 -4.54 9.90 10.40
N VAL A 19 -4.21 10.90 9.60
CA VAL A 19 -4.33 10.79 8.15
C VAL A 19 -3.19 9.87 7.71
N ALA A 20 -3.53 8.60 7.53
CA ALA A 20 -2.66 7.60 6.94
C ALA A 20 -2.58 7.85 5.43
N ALA A 21 -1.39 7.69 4.89
CA ALA A 21 -1.06 8.06 3.53
C ALA A 21 -0.12 7.00 2.96
N ALA A 22 -0.19 6.73 1.67
CA ALA A 22 -0.59 5.42 1.17
C ALA A 22 0.20 4.94 -0.05
N PHE A 23 0.13 3.63 -0.35
CA PHE A 23 0.73 3.01 -1.54
C PHE A 23 0.17 1.62 -1.82
N LEU A 24 -0.39 1.41 -3.01
CA LEU A 24 -0.48 0.06 -3.54
C LEU A 24 0.92 -0.39 -3.96
N VAL A 25 1.48 -1.36 -3.24
CA VAL A 25 2.59 -2.16 -3.77
C VAL A 25 2.01 -2.98 -4.92
N GLY A 26 2.00 -2.37 -6.10
CA GLY A 26 1.91 -3.12 -7.34
C GLY A 26 3.08 -4.07 -7.33
N ALA A 27 2.80 -5.34 -7.04
CA ALA A 27 3.74 -6.41 -7.31
C ALA A 27 3.96 -6.41 -8.82
N THR A 28 4.89 -5.60 -9.31
CA THR A 28 5.56 -5.89 -10.55
C THR A 28 6.22 -7.24 -10.29
N VAL A 29 5.54 -8.30 -10.73
CA VAL A 29 6.19 -9.57 -10.98
C VAL A 29 7.20 -9.24 -12.07
N GLY A 30 8.37 -8.77 -11.64
CA GLY A 30 9.53 -8.60 -12.49
C GLY A 30 9.78 -9.98 -13.05
N THR A 31 9.44 -10.17 -14.32
CA THR A 31 9.93 -11.28 -15.10
C THR A 31 11.45 -11.16 -15.08
N THR A 32 12.07 -11.84 -14.12
CA THR A 32 13.51 -12.01 -14.04
C THR A 32 13.94 -12.86 -15.22
N LEU A 33 14.12 -12.22 -16.38
CA LEU A 33 14.94 -12.76 -17.44
C LEU A 33 16.33 -12.15 -17.27
N ALA A 34 17.24 -13.00 -16.81
CA ALA A 34 18.65 -12.74 -16.73
C ALA A 34 19.20 -12.25 -18.09
N ALA A 35 19.93 -11.15 -18.05
CA ALA A 35 21.04 -10.78 -18.92
C ALA A 35 20.86 -11.06 -20.43
N GLU A 36 20.09 -10.20 -21.11
CA GLU A 36 20.24 -10.02 -22.56
C GLU A 36 20.24 -8.51 -22.86
N SER A 37 21.45 -7.93 -22.92
CA SER A 37 21.76 -6.50 -23.18
C SER A 37 20.96 -5.51 -22.33
N ALA A 38 21.59 -4.85 -21.36
CA ALA A 38 20.94 -3.83 -20.53
C ALA A 38 20.44 -2.65 -21.37
N HIS A 39 19.23 -2.79 -21.88
CA HIS A 39 18.45 -1.72 -22.46
C HIS A 39 17.65 -1.10 -21.32
N PRO A 40 17.59 0.23 -21.23
CA PRO A 40 16.63 0.88 -20.34
C PRO A 40 15.22 0.36 -20.65
N SER A 41 14.48 -0.02 -19.61
CA SER A 41 13.06 -0.36 -19.75
C SER A 41 12.20 0.81 -19.29
N LEU A 42 11.03 0.94 -19.92
CA LEU A 42 10.01 1.89 -19.51
C LEU A 42 8.66 1.18 -19.43
N ASP A 43 8.06 1.23 -18.25
CA ASP A 43 6.73 0.72 -17.97
C ASP A 43 5.81 1.89 -17.60
N LEU A 44 4.69 2.01 -18.30
CA LEU A 44 3.63 2.96 -18.03
C LEU A 44 2.37 2.17 -17.71
N SER A 45 1.65 2.54 -16.67
CA SER A 45 0.35 1.93 -16.39
C SER A 45 -0.65 2.91 -15.83
N VAL A 46 -1.91 2.55 -15.94
CA VAL A 46 -3.01 3.20 -15.22
C VAL A 46 -3.94 2.14 -14.68
N GLY A 47 -4.16 2.19 -13.36
CA GLY A 47 -5.15 1.38 -12.66
C GLY A 47 -6.45 2.14 -12.45
N LEU A 48 -7.58 1.46 -12.61
CA LEU A 48 -8.91 1.95 -12.25
C LEU A 48 -9.51 1.00 -11.21
N TYR A 49 -9.65 1.45 -9.97
CA TYR A 49 -10.08 0.59 -8.86
C TYR A 49 -11.32 1.13 -8.15
N SER A 50 -12.14 0.22 -7.65
CA SER A 50 -13.35 0.55 -6.91
C SER A 50 -13.10 1.19 -5.53
N LYS A 51 -11.87 1.03 -5.00
CA LYS A 51 -11.42 1.55 -3.71
C LYS A 51 -9.91 1.72 -3.70
N TYR A 52 -9.42 2.66 -2.90
CA TYR A 52 -8.03 2.71 -2.48
C TYR A 52 -7.89 2.13 -1.07
N VAL A 53 -7.13 1.03 -0.94
CA VAL A 53 -6.83 0.40 0.35
C VAL A 53 -5.33 0.30 0.54
N TRP A 54 -4.82 0.71 1.70
CA TRP A 54 -3.40 0.71 2.02
C TRP A 54 -3.10 0.14 3.40
N ARG A 55 -2.27 -0.91 3.49
CA ARG A 55 -1.91 -1.58 4.75
C ARG A 55 -3.15 -1.84 5.63
N GLY A 56 -4.27 -2.19 5.00
CA GLY A 56 -5.54 -2.37 5.67
C GLY A 56 -6.48 -1.15 5.79
N TYR A 57 -6.03 0.07 5.57
CA TYR A 57 -6.87 1.27 5.68
C TYR A 57 -7.63 1.58 4.38
N GLU A 58 -8.94 1.81 4.45
CA GLU A 58 -9.72 2.34 3.32
C GLU A 58 -9.58 3.86 3.22
N LEU A 59 -9.01 4.32 2.10
CA LEU A 59 -8.62 5.71 1.85
C LEU A 59 -9.38 6.35 0.70
N SER A 60 -10.37 5.66 0.15
CA SER A 60 -11.39 6.25 -0.73
C SER A 60 -12.75 5.71 -0.35
N LYS A 61 -13.82 6.48 -0.61
CA LYS A 61 -15.16 6.09 -0.17
C LYS A 61 -16.20 6.32 -1.25
N ASP A 62 -16.89 5.25 -1.59
CA ASP A 62 -17.98 5.24 -2.59
C ASP A 62 -17.60 5.90 -3.92
N SER A 63 -16.29 5.86 -4.22
CA SER A 63 -15.65 6.51 -5.35
C SER A 63 -14.64 5.57 -6.00
N MET A 64 -14.43 5.76 -7.30
CA MET A 64 -13.36 5.08 -8.03
C MET A 64 -12.05 5.85 -7.84
N VAL A 65 -10.92 5.15 -7.86
CA VAL A 65 -9.60 5.78 -7.95
C VAL A 65 -8.94 5.49 -9.29
N VAL A 66 -8.19 6.47 -9.80
CA VAL A 66 -7.37 6.39 -11.00
C VAL A 66 -5.91 6.52 -10.60
N GLN A 67 -5.12 5.49 -10.87
CA GLN A 67 -3.78 5.34 -10.32
C GLN A 67 -2.75 5.17 -11.44
N PRO A 68 -2.27 6.27 -12.04
CA PRO A 68 -1.20 6.21 -13.01
C PRO A 68 0.15 5.86 -12.36
N SER A 69 0.99 5.15 -13.11
CA SER A 69 2.34 4.78 -12.68
C SER A 69 3.29 4.82 -13.87
N LEU A 70 4.53 5.24 -13.60
CA LEU A 70 5.65 5.18 -14.53
C LEU A 70 6.83 4.54 -13.80
N THR A 71 7.43 3.51 -14.40
CA THR A 71 8.67 2.91 -13.92
C THR A 71 9.71 2.95 -15.02
N ALA A 72 10.90 3.45 -14.71
CA ALA A 72 12.07 3.36 -15.57
C ALA A 72 13.17 2.57 -14.86
N SER A 73 13.74 1.58 -15.54
CA SER A 73 14.75 0.70 -14.94
C SER A 73 15.97 0.51 -15.83
N TYR A 74 17.15 0.41 -15.20
CA TYR A 74 18.42 0.19 -15.88
C TYR A 74 19.46 -0.42 -14.92
N GLU A 75 20.05 -1.55 -15.30
CA GLU A 75 21.15 -2.21 -14.55
C GLU A 75 20.84 -2.42 -13.05
N GLY A 76 19.61 -2.86 -12.77
CA GLY A 76 19.11 -3.09 -11.41
C GLY A 76 18.62 -1.82 -10.70
N PHE A 77 18.93 -0.61 -11.19
CA PHE A 77 18.33 0.61 -10.65
C PHE A 77 16.91 0.80 -11.21
N GLY A 78 15.97 1.12 -10.33
CA GLY A 78 14.61 1.49 -10.68
C GLY A 78 14.27 2.89 -10.18
N PHE A 79 13.48 3.63 -10.96
CA PHE A 79 12.77 4.82 -10.53
C PHE A 79 11.29 4.63 -10.86
N ASN A 80 10.42 4.83 -9.87
CA ASN A 80 8.98 4.81 -10.06
C ASN A 80 8.34 6.13 -9.60
N LEU A 81 7.38 6.61 -10.39
CA LEU A 81 6.50 7.71 -10.06
C LEU A 81 5.07 7.20 -10.13
N TRP A 82 4.36 7.26 -9.01
CA TRP A 82 2.98 6.83 -8.86
C TRP A 82 2.12 8.00 -8.40
N GLY A 83 0.82 7.95 -8.66
CA GLY A 83 -0.11 8.88 -8.05
C GLY A 83 -1.52 8.32 -7.90
N ASN A 84 -2.31 9.00 -7.09
CA ASN A 84 -3.71 8.65 -6.84
C ASN A 84 -4.62 9.84 -7.14
N LEU A 85 -5.61 9.60 -7.99
CA LEU A 85 -6.75 10.49 -8.18
C LEU A 85 -8.00 9.79 -7.63
N ASP A 86 -8.58 10.33 -6.56
CA ASP A 86 -9.93 9.96 -6.13
C ASP A 86 -10.95 10.74 -6.99
N THR A 87 -11.91 10.04 -7.57
CA THR A 87 -12.92 10.65 -8.44
C THR A 87 -14.00 11.40 -7.68
N ASP A 88 -14.19 11.09 -6.40
CA ASP A 88 -15.16 11.75 -5.52
C ASP A 88 -14.70 11.59 -4.07
N GLN A 89 -13.63 12.32 -3.73
CA GLN A 89 -13.02 12.27 -2.42
C GLN A 89 -14.01 12.65 -1.33
N SER A 90 -13.98 11.92 -0.21
CA SER A 90 -14.83 12.19 0.94
C SER A 90 -14.23 13.21 1.90
N LEU A 91 -15.07 14.17 2.33
CA LEU A 91 -14.77 15.11 3.42
C LEU A 91 -14.36 14.41 4.71
N ASP A 92 -14.90 13.21 4.95
CA ASP A 92 -14.66 12.46 6.19
C ASP A 92 -13.19 12.02 6.33
N ILE A 93 -12.48 11.87 5.20
CA ILE A 93 -11.07 11.45 5.15
C ILE A 93 -10.15 12.66 5.00
N TYR A 94 -10.45 13.54 4.04
CA TYR A 94 -9.50 14.56 3.58
C TYR A 94 -9.91 16.00 3.87
N ASN A 95 -11.09 16.24 4.48
CA ASN A 95 -11.68 17.57 4.66
C ASN A 95 -11.94 18.35 3.37
N GLU A 96 -11.86 17.72 2.20
CA GLU A 96 -12.19 18.27 0.88
C GLU A 96 -13.06 17.28 0.09
N ASP A 97 -14.02 17.79 -0.69
CA ASP A 97 -14.94 17.00 -1.51
C ASP A 97 -14.65 17.08 -3.02
N GLY A 98 -15.03 16.02 -3.73
CA GLY A 98 -14.97 15.95 -5.19
C GLY A 98 -13.69 15.33 -5.74
N ALA A 99 -13.49 15.44 -7.05
CA ALA A 99 -12.35 14.82 -7.71
C ALA A 99 -11.03 15.49 -7.29
N ASN A 100 -10.13 14.72 -6.68
CA ASN A 100 -8.90 15.24 -6.09
C ASN A 100 -7.69 14.31 -6.31
N TRP A 101 -6.57 14.91 -6.69
CA TRP A 101 -5.28 14.23 -6.77
C TRP A 101 -4.62 14.29 -5.39
N ASN A 102 -4.78 13.23 -4.62
CA ASN A 102 -4.45 13.27 -3.20
C ASN A 102 -3.10 12.67 -2.83
N GLU A 103 -2.38 12.11 -3.81
CA GLU A 103 -1.09 11.49 -3.55
C GLU A 103 -0.17 11.46 -4.77
N THR A 104 1.11 11.75 -4.54
CA THR A 104 2.19 11.54 -5.51
C THR A 104 3.38 10.92 -4.83
N ASP A 105 3.86 9.83 -5.39
CA ASP A 105 4.91 9.08 -4.77
C ASP A 105 6.10 8.84 -5.68
N MET A 106 7.29 8.88 -5.08
CA MET A 106 8.54 8.67 -5.78
C MET A 106 9.32 7.56 -5.11
N THR A 107 9.61 6.50 -5.87
CA THR A 107 10.40 5.37 -5.40
C THR A 107 11.71 5.28 -6.18
N VAL A 108 12.81 5.03 -5.47
CA VAL A 108 14.08 4.61 -6.06
C VAL A 108 14.43 3.24 -5.49
N SER A 109 14.77 2.29 -6.36
CA SER A 109 15.14 0.94 -5.97
C SER A 109 16.47 0.50 -6.58
N TYR A 110 17.07 -0.50 -5.93
CA TYR A 110 18.11 -1.33 -6.49
C TYR A 110 17.72 -2.81 -6.31
N ASP A 111 17.58 -3.49 -7.43
CA ASP A 111 17.10 -4.86 -7.54
C ASP A 111 18.22 -5.78 -8.03
N GLY A 112 18.32 -6.96 -7.43
CA GLY A 112 19.31 -7.95 -7.83
C GLY A 112 18.91 -9.36 -7.43
N SER A 113 19.72 -10.32 -7.86
CA SER A 113 19.51 -11.72 -7.51
C SER A 113 20.83 -12.48 -7.41
N TYR A 114 20.82 -13.51 -6.57
CA TYR A 114 21.92 -14.47 -6.43
C TYR A 114 21.36 -15.86 -6.19
N GLY A 115 21.50 -16.74 -7.20
CA GLY A 115 20.91 -18.07 -7.17
C GLY A 115 19.38 -17.98 -7.11
N MET A 116 18.77 -18.64 -6.13
CA MET A 116 17.31 -18.59 -5.90
C MET A 116 16.86 -17.35 -5.12
N VAL A 117 17.77 -16.49 -4.68
CA VAL A 117 17.45 -15.35 -3.81
C VAL A 117 17.36 -14.09 -4.64
N GLY A 118 16.18 -13.48 -4.70
CA GLY A 118 15.99 -12.10 -5.14
C GLY A 118 16.12 -11.14 -3.96
N TYR A 119 16.62 -9.94 -4.20
CA TYR A 119 16.65 -8.87 -3.21
C TYR A 119 16.36 -7.51 -3.82
N THR A 120 15.73 -6.65 -3.03
CA THR A 120 15.52 -5.23 -3.36
C THR A 120 15.94 -4.39 -2.17
N LEU A 121 16.53 -3.23 -2.43
CA LEU A 121 16.65 -2.13 -1.49
C LEU A 121 16.03 -0.90 -2.12
N GLY A 122 15.27 -0.12 -1.36
CA GLY A 122 14.67 1.07 -1.91
C GLY A 122 14.37 2.16 -0.90
N TYR A 123 14.00 3.30 -1.45
CA TYR A 123 13.60 4.51 -0.75
C TYR A 123 12.33 5.02 -1.41
N ILE A 124 11.39 5.48 -0.58
CA ILE A 124 10.12 6.03 -1.02
C ILE A 124 9.92 7.40 -0.37
N TYR A 125 9.53 8.38 -1.18
CA TYR A 125 8.96 9.64 -0.73
C TYR A 125 7.47 9.65 -1.05
N TYR A 126 6.69 10.09 -0.07
CA TYR A 126 5.24 10.25 -0.18
C TYR A 126 4.87 11.73 -0.15
N GLY A 127 4.27 12.22 -1.22
CA GLY A 127 3.72 13.56 -1.33
C GLY A 127 2.21 13.53 -1.13
N LEU A 128 1.74 14.00 0.03
CA LEU A 128 0.45 13.61 0.57
C LEU A 128 -0.50 14.79 0.73
N GLU A 129 -1.75 14.62 0.31
CA GLU A 129 -2.81 15.59 0.61
C GLU A 129 -3.55 15.21 1.89
N GLY A 130 -3.86 16.21 2.72
CA GLY A 130 -4.53 16.01 4.02
C GLY A 130 -3.62 15.45 5.11
N ALA A 131 -2.42 14.97 4.79
CA ALA A 131 -1.43 14.45 5.72
C ALA A 131 -0.10 15.21 5.62
N ARG A 132 0.82 14.92 6.55
CA ARG A 132 2.22 15.34 6.38
C ARG A 132 2.92 14.33 5.47
N ASP A 133 3.65 14.81 4.47
CA ASP A 133 4.54 14.00 3.62
C ASP A 133 5.38 13.01 4.40
N SER A 134 5.65 11.84 3.83
CA SER A 134 6.33 10.75 4.54
C SER A 134 7.55 10.25 3.76
N GLN A 135 8.42 9.49 4.41
CA GLN A 135 9.60 8.88 3.79
C GLN A 135 9.91 7.55 4.47
N GLU A 136 10.20 6.53 3.66
CA GLU A 136 10.64 5.23 4.18
C GLU A 136 11.75 4.60 3.34
N PHE A 137 12.62 3.86 4.03
CA PHE A 137 13.49 2.88 3.37
C PHE A 137 12.81 1.52 3.41
N TYR A 138 13.04 0.69 2.41
CA TYR A 138 12.60 -0.69 2.44
C TYR A 138 13.63 -1.64 1.88
N GLY A 139 13.50 -2.90 2.28
CA GLY A 139 14.27 -3.99 1.72
C GLY A 139 13.42 -5.25 1.64
N SER A 140 13.64 -6.04 0.59
CA SER A 140 12.96 -7.32 0.40
C SER A 140 13.94 -8.44 0.13
N ILE A 141 13.53 -9.66 0.50
CA ILE A 141 14.17 -10.90 0.09
C ILE A 141 13.06 -11.82 -0.42
N SER A 142 13.23 -12.35 -1.62
CA SER A 142 12.33 -13.34 -2.23
C SER A 142 13.09 -14.62 -2.57
N LEU A 143 12.37 -15.74 -2.59
CA LEU A 143 12.91 -17.03 -3.02
C LEU A 143 12.21 -17.54 -4.27
N ASP A 144 12.96 -17.83 -5.32
CA ASP A 144 12.47 -18.50 -6.53
C ASP A 144 12.22 -19.99 -6.25
N THR A 145 11.09 -20.26 -5.60
CA THR A 145 10.63 -21.60 -5.21
C THR A 145 9.11 -21.69 -5.37
N LEU A 146 8.53 -22.86 -5.04
CA LEU A 146 7.07 -22.98 -4.94
C LEU A 146 6.50 -21.87 -4.03
N LEU A 147 5.51 -21.14 -4.55
CA LEU A 147 4.85 -20.01 -3.90
C LEU A 147 5.67 -18.73 -3.71
N SER A 148 6.87 -18.64 -4.29
CA SER A 148 7.71 -17.43 -4.32
C SER A 148 7.69 -16.59 -3.02
N PRO A 149 8.00 -17.19 -1.86
CA PRO A 149 7.84 -16.50 -0.58
C PRO A 149 8.74 -15.26 -0.52
N THR A 150 8.17 -14.16 -0.03
CA THR A 150 8.81 -12.84 -0.01
C THR A 150 8.64 -12.20 1.36
N LEU A 151 9.75 -11.80 1.98
CA LEU A 151 9.77 -10.98 3.18
C LEU A 151 10.16 -9.56 2.79
N THR A 152 9.35 -8.57 3.18
CA THR A 152 9.68 -7.16 2.98
C THR A 152 9.59 -6.41 4.29
N VAL A 153 10.55 -5.52 4.54
CA VAL A 153 10.62 -4.67 5.73
C VAL A 153 10.72 -3.22 5.28
N TYR A 154 9.85 -2.39 5.83
CA TYR A 154 9.78 -0.96 5.61
C TYR A 154 10.10 -0.23 6.92
N ARG A 155 10.86 0.85 6.82
CA ARG A 155 11.22 1.73 7.93
C ARG A 155 10.86 3.17 7.57
N GLU A 156 9.74 3.64 8.10
CA GLU A 156 9.38 5.06 8.07
C GLU A 156 10.24 5.79 9.11
N PHE A 157 10.83 6.93 8.73
CA PHE A 157 11.72 7.69 9.62
C PHE A 157 11.43 9.20 9.69
N SER A 158 10.36 9.67 9.06
CA SER A 158 9.97 11.07 9.01
C SER A 158 8.80 11.39 9.94
N ASN A 159 7.56 11.41 9.45
CA ASN A 159 6.40 11.93 10.17
C ASN A 159 5.57 10.84 10.85
N TYR A 160 5.78 9.57 10.52
CA TYR A 160 5.08 8.43 11.14
C TYR A 160 6.05 7.30 11.50
N PRO A 161 7.07 7.54 12.35
CA PRO A 161 8.17 6.59 12.51
C PRO A 161 7.69 5.25 13.01
N GLY A 162 8.08 4.20 12.29
CA GLY A 162 7.65 2.85 12.58
C GLY A 162 8.30 1.82 11.65
N TRP A 163 7.90 0.58 11.82
CA TRP A 163 8.29 -0.55 11.00
C TRP A 163 7.04 -1.24 10.48
N TYR A 164 7.00 -1.51 9.18
CA TYR A 164 5.99 -2.36 8.59
C TYR A 164 6.69 -3.56 7.96
N THR A 165 6.31 -4.76 8.34
CA THR A 165 6.93 -5.99 7.85
C THR A 165 5.86 -6.87 7.23
N THR A 166 6.12 -7.42 6.05
CA THR A 166 5.20 -8.32 5.36
C THR A 166 5.86 -9.64 5.03
N LEU A 167 5.11 -10.72 5.18
CA LEU A 167 5.44 -12.03 4.63
C LEU A 167 4.36 -12.41 3.61
N GLY A 168 4.76 -12.51 2.36
CA GLY A 168 3.88 -12.84 1.23
C GLY A 168 4.26 -14.15 0.55
N ILE A 169 3.28 -14.73 -0.11
CA ILE A 169 3.43 -15.84 -1.07
C ILE A 169 2.64 -15.53 -2.33
N SER A 170 3.11 -16.01 -3.48
CA SER A 170 2.44 -15.84 -4.75
C SER A 170 2.65 -17.02 -5.70
N HIS A 171 1.70 -17.24 -6.60
CA HIS A 171 1.83 -18.24 -7.65
C HIS A 171 1.08 -17.84 -8.92
N SER A 172 1.72 -18.09 -10.05
CA SER A 172 1.18 -17.81 -11.38
C SER A 172 0.80 -19.11 -12.07
N PHE A 173 -0.48 -19.27 -12.40
CA PHE A 173 -0.99 -20.39 -13.16
C PHE A 173 -1.19 -19.97 -14.62
N ALA A 174 -0.59 -20.71 -15.55
CA ALA A 174 -0.90 -20.52 -16.97
C ALA A 174 -2.34 -20.98 -17.25
N LEU A 175 -3.23 -20.04 -17.61
CA LEU A 175 -4.57 -20.34 -18.11
C LEU A 175 -4.54 -20.72 -19.59
N THR A 176 -3.64 -20.07 -20.34
CA THR A 176 -3.30 -20.36 -21.74
C THR A 176 -1.81 -20.06 -21.96
N ASP A 177 -1.30 -20.22 -23.18
CA ASP A 177 0.09 -19.88 -23.55
C ASP A 177 0.45 -18.39 -23.34
N LYS A 178 -0.54 -17.50 -23.19
CA LYS A 178 -0.34 -16.05 -23.04
C LYS A 178 -1.00 -15.44 -21.81
N VAL A 179 -1.98 -16.12 -21.21
CA VAL A 179 -2.79 -15.57 -20.12
C VAL A 179 -2.45 -16.31 -18.84
N SER A 180 -2.15 -15.58 -17.78
CA SER A 180 -1.92 -16.12 -16.44
C SER A 180 -3.06 -15.75 -15.49
N LEU A 181 -3.26 -16.60 -14.48
CA LEU A 181 -3.95 -16.28 -13.23
C LEU A 181 -2.89 -16.19 -12.15
N ASP A 182 -2.76 -15.01 -11.57
CA ASP A 182 -1.78 -14.68 -10.55
C ASP A 182 -2.49 -14.57 -9.21
N LEU A 183 -2.12 -15.43 -8.26
CA LEU A 183 -2.70 -15.47 -6.92
C LEU A 183 -1.65 -15.06 -5.90
N GLY A 184 -2.06 -14.29 -4.90
CA GLY A 184 -1.21 -13.84 -3.81
C GLY A 184 -1.91 -13.89 -2.46
N ALA A 185 -1.11 -14.07 -1.41
CA ALA A 185 -1.54 -13.88 -0.03
C ALA A 185 -0.40 -13.25 0.79
N GLN A 186 -0.74 -12.40 1.74
CA GLN A 186 0.19 -11.71 2.61
C GLN A 186 -0.38 -11.55 4.01
N ALA A 187 0.52 -11.56 5.00
CA ALA A 187 0.25 -11.10 6.36
C ALA A 187 1.33 -10.10 6.78
N SER A 188 0.97 -9.16 7.65
CA SER A 188 1.87 -8.10 8.08
C SER A 188 1.97 -7.94 9.60
N TYR A 189 3.02 -7.25 10.04
CA TYR A 189 3.23 -6.78 11.40
C TYR A 189 3.62 -5.30 11.35
N LEU A 190 2.93 -4.45 12.12
CA LEU A 190 3.16 -3.01 12.18
C LEU A 190 3.61 -2.64 13.59
N VAL A 191 4.73 -1.93 13.69
CA VAL A 191 5.26 -1.34 14.91
C VAL A 191 5.35 0.16 14.71
N VAL A 192 4.82 0.94 15.64
CA VAL A 192 4.95 2.38 15.64
C VAL A 192 5.88 2.80 16.78
N ASP A 193 6.75 3.77 16.54
CA ASP A 193 7.79 4.14 17.50
C ASP A 193 7.21 4.93 18.69
N ASP A 194 6.13 5.69 18.47
CA ASP A 194 5.56 6.61 19.46
C ASP A 194 4.01 6.56 19.44
N ALA A 195 3.41 6.52 20.63
CA ALA A 195 1.96 6.46 20.81
C ALA A 195 1.22 7.70 20.27
N SER A 196 1.92 8.83 20.09
CA SER A 196 1.36 10.02 19.46
C SER A 196 1.12 9.86 17.96
N THR A 197 1.82 8.93 17.30
CA THR A 197 1.58 8.55 15.91
C THR A 197 0.42 7.57 15.83
N LEU A 198 0.47 6.48 16.61
CA LEU A 198 -0.60 5.51 16.72
C LEU A 198 -0.49 4.82 18.08
N ALA A 199 -1.45 5.09 18.96
CA ALA A 199 -1.52 4.45 20.27
C ALA A 199 -2.13 3.06 20.16
N ASP A 200 -1.68 2.15 21.02
CA ASP A 200 -2.33 0.86 21.20
C ASP A 200 -3.77 1.08 21.74
N PRO A 201 -4.82 0.56 21.06
CA PRO A 201 -6.20 0.69 21.51
C PRO A 201 -6.48 0.12 22.90
N ASP A 202 -5.79 -0.98 23.26
CA ASP A 202 -5.93 -1.69 24.52
C ASP A 202 -5.09 -1.04 25.64
N ASN A 203 -3.98 -0.40 25.28
CA ASN A 203 -3.15 0.39 26.20
C ASN A 203 -2.72 1.75 25.59
N PRO A 204 -3.55 2.81 25.67
CA PRO A 204 -3.29 4.09 24.98
C PRO A 204 -2.03 4.86 25.41
N GLY A 205 -1.29 4.39 26.43
CA GLY A 205 0.01 4.93 26.81
C GLY A 205 1.18 4.35 26.02
N ASP A 206 0.97 3.23 25.32
CA ASP A 206 1.97 2.51 24.54
C ASP A 206 1.74 2.73 23.04
N ALA A 207 2.82 2.64 22.27
CA ALA A 207 2.74 2.71 20.81
C ALA A 207 2.24 1.37 20.25
N TYR A 208 1.45 1.42 19.18
CA TYR A 208 0.88 0.23 18.55
C TYR A 208 1.97 -0.70 18.00
N SER A 209 1.85 -2.00 18.29
CA SER A 209 2.77 -3.03 17.82
C SER A 209 2.07 -4.38 17.73
N ASP A 210 1.53 -4.72 16.55
CA ASP A 210 0.79 -5.98 16.40
C ASP A 210 0.77 -6.51 14.94
N PHE A 211 0.32 -7.76 14.78
CA PHE A 211 -0.11 -8.28 13.48
C PHE A 211 -1.24 -7.40 12.97
N HIS A 212 -1.06 -6.84 11.78
CA HIS A 212 -1.86 -5.72 11.34
C HIS A 212 -2.90 -6.15 10.31
N ASP A 213 -2.50 -6.33 9.06
CA ASP A 213 -3.40 -6.63 7.95
C ASP A 213 -2.98 -7.88 7.17
N GLY A 214 -4.00 -8.58 6.67
CA GLY A 214 -3.88 -9.64 5.70
C GLY A 214 -4.42 -9.18 4.35
N LEU A 215 -3.80 -9.65 3.28
CA LEU A 215 -4.23 -9.37 1.91
C LEU A 215 -4.28 -10.67 1.11
N ILE A 216 -5.38 -10.89 0.40
CA ILE A 216 -5.51 -11.93 -0.63
C ILE A 216 -5.73 -11.23 -1.97
N SER A 217 -5.03 -11.68 -3.02
CA SER A 217 -5.14 -11.11 -4.36
C SER A 217 -5.35 -12.17 -5.42
N ALA A 218 -6.08 -11.78 -6.47
CA ALA A 218 -6.20 -12.51 -7.72
C ALA A 218 -6.15 -11.52 -8.89
N ALA A 219 -5.30 -11.80 -9.87
CA ALA A 219 -5.15 -10.99 -11.07
C ALA A 219 -5.10 -11.89 -12.31
N VAL A 220 -5.61 -11.39 -13.44
CA VAL A 220 -5.54 -12.11 -14.72
C VAL A 220 -4.77 -11.27 -15.73
N THR A 221 -3.51 -11.61 -16.01
CA THR A 221 -2.71 -10.88 -16.98
C THR A 221 -3.08 -11.30 -18.40
N ILE A 222 -3.57 -10.34 -19.20
CA ILE A 222 -3.99 -10.57 -20.59
C ILE A 222 -3.15 -9.68 -21.53
N PRO A 223 -2.10 -10.25 -22.17
CA PRO A 223 -1.36 -9.55 -23.20
C PRO A 223 -2.25 -9.30 -24.42
N VAL A 224 -2.48 -8.03 -24.75
CA VAL A 224 -3.24 -7.61 -25.95
C VAL A 224 -2.32 -7.64 -27.17
N ASN A 225 -1.08 -7.18 -26.99
CA ASN A 225 0.00 -7.28 -27.97
C ASN A 225 1.35 -7.32 -27.23
N GLN A 226 2.46 -7.12 -27.93
CA GLN A 226 3.80 -7.19 -27.34
C GLN A 226 4.16 -6.03 -26.39
N TYR A 227 3.37 -4.95 -26.38
CA TYR A 227 3.58 -3.78 -25.54
C TYR A 227 2.45 -3.59 -24.53
N VAL A 228 1.22 -3.93 -24.91
CA VAL A 228 0.02 -3.62 -24.11
C VAL A 228 -0.51 -4.85 -23.40
N THR A 229 -0.74 -4.69 -22.10
CA THR A 229 -1.34 -5.70 -21.21
C THR A 229 -2.56 -5.11 -20.51
N VAL A 230 -3.60 -5.92 -20.35
CA VAL A 230 -4.78 -5.58 -19.54
C VAL A 230 -4.88 -6.59 -18.42
N THR A 231 -5.06 -6.11 -17.19
CA THR A 231 -5.10 -6.96 -16.00
C THR A 231 -6.31 -6.62 -15.14
N PRO A 232 -7.38 -7.43 -15.18
CA PRO A 232 -8.43 -7.40 -14.16
C PRO A 232 -7.90 -7.94 -12.84
N GLU A 233 -8.25 -7.27 -11.74
CA GLU A 233 -7.66 -7.49 -10.41
C GLU A 233 -8.74 -7.48 -9.33
N LEU A 234 -8.59 -8.35 -8.33
CA LEU A 234 -9.46 -8.45 -7.17
C LEU A 234 -8.63 -8.68 -5.91
N TYR A 235 -8.99 -8.00 -4.83
CA TYR A 235 -8.28 -7.99 -3.58
C TYR A 235 -9.24 -8.07 -2.40
N TYR A 236 -8.82 -8.77 -1.36
CA TYR A 236 -9.48 -8.78 -0.06
C TYR A 236 -8.48 -8.46 1.03
N SER A 237 -8.60 -7.27 1.63
CA SER A 237 -7.80 -6.80 2.76
C SER A 237 -8.60 -6.98 4.05
N PHE A 238 -7.97 -7.37 5.16
CA PHE A 238 -8.67 -7.59 6.43
C PHE A 238 -7.74 -7.51 7.64
N ALA A 239 -8.27 -7.13 8.80
CA ALA A 239 -7.53 -7.13 10.06
C ALA A 239 -7.14 -8.54 10.50
N LEU A 240 -5.89 -8.73 10.97
CA LEU A 240 -5.41 -10.04 11.44
C LEU A 240 -5.85 -10.38 12.87
N ASN A 241 -6.19 -9.38 13.68
CA ASN A 241 -6.67 -9.55 15.05
C ASN A 241 -7.62 -8.41 15.48
N SER A 242 -8.15 -8.48 16.71
CA SER A 242 -9.08 -7.47 17.24
C SER A 242 -8.45 -6.10 17.41
N THR A 243 -7.19 -6.03 17.83
CA THR A 243 -6.49 -4.77 18.08
C THR A 243 -6.22 -4.04 16.76
N ALA A 244 -5.82 -4.76 15.71
CA ALA A 244 -5.73 -4.26 14.34
C ALA A 244 -7.11 -3.87 13.77
N SER A 245 -8.16 -4.64 14.08
CA SER A 245 -9.53 -4.31 13.68
C SER A 245 -9.98 -2.96 14.24
N ASP A 246 -9.69 -2.70 15.52
CA ASP A 246 -10.01 -1.42 16.15
C ASP A 246 -9.23 -0.25 15.52
N VAL A 247 -7.94 -0.46 15.24
CA VAL A 247 -7.10 0.52 14.52
C VAL A 247 -7.63 0.79 13.11
N MET A 248 -7.88 -0.25 12.32
CA MET A 248 -8.33 -0.12 10.92
C MET A 248 -9.69 0.54 10.84
N LYS A 249 -10.62 0.19 11.73
CA LYS A 249 -11.92 0.87 11.83
C LYS A 249 -11.74 2.34 12.11
N ALA A 250 -10.94 2.69 13.11
CA ALA A 250 -10.75 4.08 13.53
C ALA A 250 -10.12 4.98 12.44
N SER A 251 -9.30 4.40 11.56
CA SER A 251 -8.54 5.14 10.53
C SER A 251 -9.06 4.97 9.11
N SER A 252 -10.11 4.18 8.88
CA SER A 252 -10.74 4.01 7.57
C SER A 252 -11.91 4.96 7.37
N ALA A 253 -12.23 5.28 6.12
CA ALA A 253 -13.20 6.30 5.73
C ALA A 253 -14.57 6.28 6.43
N SER A 254 -15.08 5.10 6.78
CA SER A 254 -16.40 4.93 7.43
C SER A 254 -16.33 4.83 8.96
N GLY A 255 -15.14 4.65 9.55
CA GLY A 255 -15.00 4.41 10.98
C GLY A 255 -15.43 3.01 11.45
N ASN A 256 -15.93 2.15 10.56
CA ASN A 256 -16.73 0.96 10.96
C ASN A 256 -16.28 -0.36 10.33
N ASP A 257 -15.51 -0.30 9.25
CA ASP A 257 -15.06 -1.49 8.52
C ASP A 257 -13.57 -1.75 8.77
N ASP A 258 -13.20 -3.02 8.88
CA ASP A 258 -11.84 -3.54 9.08
C ASP A 258 -11.45 -4.55 7.99
N ASN A 259 -12.27 -4.65 6.94
CA ASN A 259 -12.04 -5.51 5.82
C ASN A 259 -12.70 -4.95 4.56
N PHE A 260 -12.04 -5.16 3.43
CA PHE A 260 -12.34 -4.48 2.19
C PHE A 260 -12.17 -5.44 1.03
N LEU A 261 -13.25 -5.71 0.31
CA LEU A 261 -13.21 -6.32 -1.02
C LEU A 261 -13.17 -5.18 -2.05
N TYR A 262 -12.15 -5.17 -2.89
CA TYR A 262 -11.97 -4.16 -3.92
C TYR A 262 -11.31 -4.77 -5.14
N GLY A 263 -11.45 -4.11 -6.28
CA GLY A 263 -10.90 -4.62 -7.52
C GLY A 263 -11.01 -3.58 -8.62
N GLY A 264 -10.52 -3.95 -9.79
CA GLY A 264 -10.36 -3.01 -10.88
C GLY A 264 -9.76 -3.62 -12.12
N VAL A 265 -9.34 -2.74 -13.02
CA VAL A 265 -8.59 -3.10 -14.21
C VAL A 265 -7.41 -2.15 -14.34
N SER A 266 -6.23 -2.71 -14.53
CA SER A 266 -5.05 -1.95 -14.96
C SER A 266 -4.73 -2.19 -16.43
N VAL A 267 -4.22 -1.15 -17.07
CA VAL A 267 -3.68 -1.22 -18.43
C VAL A 267 -2.22 -0.81 -18.36
N GLY A 268 -1.34 -1.70 -18.83
CA GLY A 268 0.10 -1.50 -18.88
C GLY A 268 0.60 -1.36 -20.31
N PHE A 269 1.64 -0.55 -20.48
CA PHE A 269 2.47 -0.42 -21.66
C PHE A 269 3.93 -0.60 -21.25
N SER A 270 4.63 -1.54 -21.87
CA SER A 270 6.05 -1.81 -21.60
C SER A 270 6.88 -1.69 -22.87
N TYR A 271 8.04 -1.03 -22.79
CA TYR A 271 9.03 -0.90 -23.88
C TYR A 271 10.46 -1.17 -23.37
#